data_AF-A0A537G9I5-F1
#
_entry.id   AF-A0A537G9I5-F1
#
_cell.length_a   1.000
_cell.length_b   1.000
_cell.length_c   1.000
_cell.angle_alpha   90.00
_cell.angle_beta   90.00
_cell.angle_gamma   90.00
#
_symmetry.space_group_name_H-M   'P 1'
#
loop_
_entity.id
_entity.type
_entity.pdbx_description
1 polymer ?
#
loop_
_entity_poly.entity_id
_entity_poly.type
_entity_poly.pdbx_seq_one_letter_code
_entity_poly.pdbx_strand_id
1 'polypeptide(L)'
;MDLFPQWYVSRHLGVELSNAQKSGLEGIFRLLAESALAQPAVYVHRDYMPRNLMLSDPNPGVLDFQDAVLGPITYDMVSLLRDAFVSWDDERVLDWSVRYWEKAKRAGLPVQTDFAEFWRAFEWMGLQRHLKVLGIFARISYRDGKPKYLADTPRFIGYARAVSERYAALAPLARLLDQLE
;
A
#
# COMPACT_ATOMS: atom_id res chain seq x y z
N MET A 1 -1.43 13.00 -0.27
CA MET A 1 -2.21 11.75 -0.17
C MET A 1 -3.69 12.10 0.03
N ASP A 2 -4.13 13.16 -0.64
CA ASP A 2 -5.25 13.96 -0.10
C ASP A 2 -6.61 13.38 -0.52
N LEU A 3 -6.58 12.39 -1.42
CA LEU A 3 -7.79 11.67 -1.83
C LEU A 3 -8.41 10.89 -0.68
N PHE A 4 -7.61 10.35 0.25
CA PHE A 4 -8.16 9.61 1.39
C PHE A 4 -9.07 10.48 2.27
N PRO A 5 -8.61 11.61 2.85
CA PRO A 5 -9.48 12.44 3.68
C PRO A 5 -10.62 13.09 2.88
N GLN A 6 -10.38 13.48 1.62
CA GLN A 6 -11.41 14.16 0.80
C GLN A 6 -12.51 13.20 0.31
N TRP A 7 -12.11 12.08 -0.29
CA TRP A 7 -13.06 11.21 -0.98
C TRP A 7 -13.52 10.04 -0.13
N TYR A 8 -12.63 9.42 0.64
CA TYR A 8 -13.02 8.31 1.48
C TYR A 8 -13.66 8.83 2.79
N VAL A 9 -12.95 9.65 3.56
CA VAL A 9 -13.47 10.09 4.86
C VAL A 9 -14.65 11.06 4.71
N SER A 10 -14.44 12.18 4.03
CA SER A 10 -15.49 13.21 3.95
C SER A 10 -16.65 12.81 3.03
N ARG A 11 -16.36 12.32 1.82
CA ARG A 11 -17.42 12.03 0.84
C ARG A 11 -18.07 10.66 1.01
N HIS A 12 -17.30 9.60 1.27
CA HIS A 12 -17.84 8.25 1.39
C HIS A 12 -18.42 7.96 2.78
N LEU A 13 -17.67 8.25 3.85
CA LEU A 13 -18.12 8.03 5.22
C LEU A 13 -18.98 9.18 5.77
N GLY A 14 -18.97 10.35 5.13
CA GLY A 14 -19.74 11.51 5.59
C GLY A 14 -19.17 12.15 6.86
N VAL A 15 -17.90 11.90 7.17
CA VAL A 15 -17.26 12.37 8.41
C VAL A 15 -16.42 13.61 8.15
N GLU A 16 -16.61 14.64 8.96
CA GLU A 16 -15.72 15.80 9.00
C GLU A 16 -14.63 15.62 10.06
N LEU A 17 -13.37 15.60 9.63
CA LEU A 17 -12.23 15.49 10.54
C LEU A 17 -12.00 16.80 11.30
N SER A 18 -11.81 16.70 12.62
CA SER A 18 -11.31 17.79 13.46
C SER A 18 -9.90 18.24 13.03
N ASN A 19 -9.50 19.45 13.43
CA ASN A 19 -8.16 19.96 13.14
C ASN A 19 -7.05 19.06 13.71
N ALA A 20 -7.27 18.46 14.88
CA ALA A 20 -6.33 17.51 15.48
C ALA A 20 -6.19 16.22 14.65
N GLN A 21 -7.30 15.66 14.16
CA GLN A 21 -7.28 14.48 13.29
C GLN A 21 -6.62 14.79 11.94
N LYS A 22 -6.91 15.96 11.34
CA LYS A 22 -6.29 16.43 10.10
C LYS A 22 -4.77 16.53 10.26
N SER A 23 -4.30 17.21 11.31
CA SER A 23 -2.87 17.36 11.60
C SER A 23 -2.18 16.02 11.89
N GLY A 24 -2.84 15.13 12.65
CA GLY A 24 -2.33 13.77 12.90
C GLY A 24 -2.17 12.97 11.62
N LEU A 25 -3.18 12.99 10.74
CA LEU A 25 -3.17 12.31 9.45
C LEU A 25 -2.10 12.87 8.50
N GLU A 26 -1.91 14.19 8.46
CA GLU A 26 -0.83 14.82 7.71
C GLU A 26 0.55 14.39 8.21
N GLY A 27 0.73 14.25 9.52
CA GLY A 27 1.93 13.69 10.13
C GLY A 27 2.22 12.26 9.65
N ILE A 28 1.19 11.40 9.60
CA ILE A 28 1.29 10.04 9.07
C ILE A 28 1.66 10.06 7.58
N PHE A 29 1.01 10.91 6.78
CA PHE A 29 1.33 11.04 5.36
C PHE A 29 2.78 11.46 5.13
N ARG A 30 3.29 12.41 5.92
CA ARG A 30 4.69 12.81 5.85
C ARG A 30 5.61 11.64 6.18
N LEU A 31 5.35 10.94 7.27
CA LEU A 31 6.14 9.79 7.70
C LEU A 31 6.19 8.67 6.65
N LEU A 32 5.05 8.33 6.03
CA LEU A 32 4.98 7.33 4.98
C LEU A 32 5.72 7.77 3.71
N ALA A 33 5.63 9.06 3.35
CA ALA A 33 6.35 9.61 2.22
C ALA A 33 7.88 9.61 2.45
N GLU A 34 8.33 10.01 3.63
CA GLU A 34 9.75 9.97 4.02
C GLU A 34 10.27 8.53 4.01
N SER A 35 9.52 7.57 4.56
CA SER A 35 9.88 6.16 4.51
C SER A 35 9.94 5.60 3.10
N ALA A 36 9.08 6.06 2.18
CA ALA A 36 9.11 5.67 0.78
C ALA A 36 10.36 6.22 0.07
N LEU A 37 10.65 7.50 0.28
CA LEU A 37 11.78 8.21 -0.35
C LEU A 37 13.15 7.74 0.17
N ALA A 38 13.21 7.22 1.40
CA ALA A 38 14.42 6.66 1.97
C ALA A 38 14.79 5.28 1.39
N GLN A 39 13.88 4.61 0.68
CA GLN A 39 14.20 3.34 0.04
C GLN A 39 15.05 3.53 -1.21
N PRO A 40 15.94 2.58 -1.54
CA PRO A 40 16.63 2.59 -2.82
C PRO A 40 15.64 2.57 -3.99
N ALA A 41 15.90 3.44 -4.96
CA ALA A 41 15.07 3.57 -6.15
C ALA A 41 15.48 2.54 -7.20
N VAL A 42 14.51 1.76 -7.67
CA VAL A 42 14.65 0.79 -8.76
C VAL A 42 13.54 1.01 -9.78
N TYR A 43 13.62 0.34 -10.93
CA TYR A 43 12.51 0.31 -11.86
C TYR A 43 11.32 -0.42 -11.23
N VAL A 44 10.18 0.27 -11.14
CA VAL A 44 8.93 -0.28 -10.60
C VAL A 44 7.85 -0.24 -11.66
N HIS A 45 7.17 -1.37 -11.85
CA HIS A 45 6.02 -1.53 -12.74
C HIS A 45 4.80 -0.78 -12.22
N ARG A 46 4.69 -0.62 -10.89
CA ARG A 46 3.57 -0.02 -10.14
C ARG A 46 2.27 -0.82 -10.10
N ASP A 47 2.06 -1.67 -11.10
CA ASP A 47 0.91 -2.55 -11.26
C ASP A 47 1.37 -4.01 -11.46
N TYR A 48 2.42 -4.40 -10.72
CA TYR A 48 2.92 -5.78 -10.66
C TYR A 48 2.00 -6.64 -9.78
N MET A 49 0.86 -7.02 -10.33
CA MET A 49 -0.22 -7.71 -9.62
C MET A 49 -0.76 -8.88 -10.45
N PRO A 50 -1.42 -9.89 -9.85
CA PRO A 50 -1.77 -11.13 -10.56
C PRO A 50 -2.53 -10.93 -11.88
N ARG A 51 -3.36 -9.88 -11.99
CA ARG A 51 -4.11 -9.56 -13.21
C ARG A 51 -3.24 -9.14 -14.40
N ASN A 52 -2.03 -8.69 -14.15
CA ASN A 52 -1.05 -8.28 -15.17
C ASN A 52 0.05 -9.33 -15.39
N LEU A 53 -0.05 -10.49 -14.73
CA LEU A 53 0.88 -11.61 -14.86
C LEU A 53 0.22 -12.78 -15.61
N MET A 54 0.71 -13.06 -16.81
CA MET A 54 0.19 -14.10 -17.70
C MET A 54 1.05 -15.36 -17.65
N LEU A 55 0.42 -16.52 -17.80
CA LEU A 55 1.17 -17.75 -18.09
C LEU A 55 1.80 -17.63 -19.48
N SER A 56 3.12 -17.71 -19.55
CA SER A 56 3.89 -17.67 -20.80
C SER A 56 5.20 -18.44 -20.67
N ASP A 57 5.98 -18.52 -21.75
CA ASP A 57 7.35 -19.01 -21.74
C ASP A 57 8.29 -17.94 -22.34
N PRO A 58 9.19 -17.32 -21.55
CA PRO A 58 9.41 -17.55 -20.11
C PRO A 58 8.22 -17.08 -19.26
N ASN A 59 8.04 -17.69 -18.07
CA ASN A 59 6.99 -17.36 -17.11
C ASN A 59 7.53 -16.44 -15.98
N PRO A 60 6.80 -15.38 -15.57
CA PRO A 60 5.53 -14.90 -16.11
C PRO A 60 5.70 -13.92 -17.27
N GLY A 61 4.68 -13.82 -18.10
CA GLY A 61 4.49 -12.74 -19.06
C GLY A 61 3.94 -11.53 -18.33
N VAL A 62 4.48 -10.35 -18.61
CA VAL A 62 4.15 -9.13 -17.87
C VAL A 62 3.50 -8.11 -18.81
N LEU A 63 2.30 -7.65 -18.46
CA LEU A 63 1.53 -6.66 -19.22
C LEU A 63 1.45 -5.34 -18.46
N ASP A 64 1.12 -4.25 -19.17
CA ASP A 64 0.82 -2.93 -18.57
C ASP A 64 2.04 -2.20 -17.96
N PHE A 65 3.24 -2.43 -18.50
CA PHE A 65 4.51 -1.89 -18.01
C PHE A 65 4.85 -0.47 -18.52
N GLN A 66 4.01 0.14 -19.37
CA GLN A 66 4.31 1.43 -20.01
C GLN A 66 4.37 2.62 -19.03
N ASP A 67 3.74 2.51 -17.86
CA ASP A 67 3.69 3.55 -16.82
C ASP A 67 4.76 3.36 -15.73
N ALA A 68 5.72 2.47 -15.97
CA ALA A 68 6.78 2.18 -15.03
C ALA A 68 7.70 3.38 -14.80
N VAL A 69 8.21 3.50 -13.58
CA VAL A 69 9.01 4.64 -13.13
C VAL A 69 10.15 4.17 -12.22
N LEU A 70 11.04 5.08 -11.84
CA LEU A 70 11.92 4.84 -10.70
C LEU A 70 11.14 5.04 -9.41
N GLY A 71 11.19 4.05 -8.52
CA GLY A 71 10.46 4.05 -7.27
C GLY A 71 11.01 3.10 -6.22
N PRO A 72 10.38 3.03 -5.05
CA PRO A 72 10.86 2.27 -3.90
C PRO A 72 10.98 0.77 -4.20
N ILE A 73 12.08 0.14 -3.80
CA ILE A 73 12.34 -1.28 -4.08
C ILE A 73 11.24 -2.25 -3.60
N THR A 74 10.48 -1.90 -2.57
CA THR A 74 9.38 -2.75 -2.08
C THR A 74 8.08 -2.60 -2.87
N TYR A 75 7.96 -1.63 -3.79
CA TYR A 75 6.68 -1.21 -4.39
C TYR A 75 5.96 -2.33 -5.16
N ASP A 76 6.68 -3.01 -6.05
CA ASP A 76 6.09 -4.07 -6.86
C ASP A 76 5.79 -5.32 -6.03
N MET A 77 6.60 -5.61 -5.00
CA MET A 77 6.31 -6.69 -4.06
C MET A 77 5.02 -6.40 -3.28
N VAL A 78 4.81 -5.16 -2.83
CA VAL A 78 3.55 -4.74 -2.19
C VAL A 78 2.37 -4.90 -3.15
N SER A 79 2.54 -4.50 -4.41
CA SER A 79 1.48 -4.59 -5.42
C SER A 79 1.06 -6.03 -5.70
N LEU A 80 1.97 -6.99 -5.55
CA LEU A 80 1.71 -8.42 -5.69
C LEU A 80 1.11 -9.07 -4.44
N LEU A 81 1.68 -8.76 -3.27
CA LEU A 81 1.40 -9.46 -2.01
C LEU A 81 0.29 -8.79 -1.16
N ARG A 82 -0.06 -7.54 -1.45
CA ARG A 82 -1.12 -6.80 -0.74
C ARG A 82 -2.05 -6.14 -1.76
N ASP A 83 -2.46 -6.93 -2.74
CA ASP A 83 -3.23 -6.50 -3.91
C ASP A 83 -4.69 -6.09 -3.58
N ALA A 84 -5.28 -5.38 -4.53
CA ALA A 84 -6.67 -4.96 -4.58
C ALA A 84 -7.67 -6.10 -4.85
N PHE A 85 -7.27 -7.27 -5.37
CA PHE A 85 -8.20 -8.34 -5.75
C PHE A 85 -8.04 -9.64 -4.94
N VAL A 86 -6.86 -9.89 -4.39
CA VAL A 86 -6.59 -11.10 -3.59
C VAL A 86 -5.96 -10.72 -2.26
N SER A 87 -6.39 -11.39 -1.18
CA SER A 87 -5.73 -11.35 0.12
C SER A 87 -5.05 -12.69 0.40
N TRP A 88 -3.85 -12.63 0.93
CA TRP A 88 -3.08 -13.80 1.34
C TRP A 88 -2.96 -13.82 2.86
N ASP A 89 -2.79 -15.01 3.44
CA ASP A 89 -2.53 -15.15 4.87
C ASP A 89 -1.22 -14.44 5.25
N ASP A 90 -1.21 -13.76 6.40
CA ASP A 90 -0.06 -12.97 6.84
C ASP A 90 1.23 -13.79 6.98
N GLU A 91 1.13 -15.04 7.47
CA GLU A 91 2.26 -15.96 7.56
C GLU A 91 2.86 -16.27 6.17
N ARG A 92 2.01 -16.40 5.15
CA ARG A 92 2.43 -16.64 3.77
C ARG A 92 3.07 -15.38 3.16
N VAL A 93 2.51 -14.20 3.42
CA VAL A 93 3.12 -12.93 2.99
C VAL A 93 4.50 -12.76 3.62
N LEU A 94 4.65 -13.10 4.91
CA LEU A 94 5.93 -13.03 5.62
C LEU A 94 6.95 -14.02 5.03
N ASP A 95 6.60 -15.30 4.87
CA ASP A 95 7.47 -16.32 4.26
C ASP A 95 7.94 -15.88 2.85
N TRP A 96 7.04 -15.43 2.00
CA TRP A 96 7.39 -14.97 0.66
C TRP A 96 8.26 -13.71 0.67
N SER A 97 8.05 -12.81 1.63
CA SER A 97 8.86 -11.61 1.78
C SER A 97 10.29 -11.94 2.23
N VAL A 98 10.47 -12.90 3.14
CA VAL A 98 11.80 -13.43 3.51
C VAL A 98 12.48 -14.04 2.29
N ARG A 99 11.79 -14.89 1.53
CA ARG A 99 12.35 -15.54 0.33
C ARG A 99 12.75 -14.53 -0.75
N TYR A 100 11.93 -13.51 -0.97
CA TYR A 100 12.25 -12.43 -1.90
C TYR A 100 13.49 -11.67 -1.41
N TRP A 101 13.50 -11.24 -0.15
CA TRP A 101 14.60 -10.47 0.43
C TRP A 101 15.94 -11.21 0.33
N GLU A 102 15.97 -12.50 0.68
CA GLU A 102 17.19 -13.32 0.55
C GLU A 102 17.67 -13.42 -0.90
N LYS A 103 16.77 -13.67 -1.85
CA LYS A 103 17.09 -13.77 -3.27
C LYS A 103 17.57 -12.43 -3.84
N ALA A 104 16.90 -11.34 -3.48
CA ALA A 104 17.25 -9.99 -3.88
C ALA A 104 18.65 -9.62 -3.37
N LYS A 105 18.94 -9.90 -2.10
CA LYS A 105 20.26 -9.70 -1.49
C LYS A 105 21.35 -10.50 -2.21
N ARG A 106 21.10 -11.79 -2.51
CA ARG A 106 22.04 -12.64 -3.27
C ARG A 106 22.25 -12.15 -4.71
N ALA A 107 21.23 -11.55 -5.31
CA ALA A 107 21.30 -10.96 -6.66
C ALA A 107 21.95 -9.57 -6.70
N GLY A 108 22.37 -9.01 -5.55
CA GLY A 108 22.99 -7.69 -5.46
C GLY A 108 21.99 -6.53 -5.59
N LEU A 109 20.69 -6.78 -5.43
CA LEU A 109 19.70 -5.71 -5.36
C LEU A 109 19.87 -4.90 -4.06
N PRO A 110 19.61 -3.58 -4.09
CA PRO A 110 19.79 -2.70 -2.94
C PRO A 110 18.61 -2.81 -1.96
N VAL A 111 18.33 -4.02 -1.46
CA VAL A 111 17.40 -4.21 -0.33
C VAL A 111 18.10 -3.86 0.98
N GLN A 112 17.33 -3.51 2.01
CA GLN A 112 17.87 -3.24 3.35
C GLN A 112 18.67 -4.45 3.86
N THR A 113 19.76 -4.19 4.57
CA THR A 113 20.69 -5.23 5.05
C THR A 113 20.09 -6.11 6.14
N ASP A 114 19.19 -5.53 6.94
CA ASP A 114 18.38 -6.16 7.98
C ASP A 114 16.94 -6.42 7.48
N PHE A 115 16.41 -7.60 7.79
CA PHE A 115 15.09 -7.99 7.33
C PHE A 115 13.96 -7.21 8.01
N ALA A 116 14.10 -6.84 9.29
CA ALA A 116 13.06 -6.09 9.99
C ALA A 116 12.93 -4.67 9.40
N GLU A 117 14.03 -4.07 8.94
CA GLU A 117 14.00 -2.80 8.20
C GLU A 117 13.34 -2.94 6.83
N PHE A 118 13.66 -4.00 6.07
CA PHE A 118 13.00 -4.31 4.80
C PHE A 118 11.49 -4.54 4.99
N TRP A 119 11.12 -5.33 6.00
CA TRP A 119 9.74 -5.63 6.32
C TRP A 119 8.96 -4.36 6.69
N ARG A 120 9.51 -3.50 7.57
CA ARG A 120 8.90 -2.21 7.90
C ARG A 120 8.70 -1.34 6.65
N ALA A 121 9.71 -1.27 5.78
CA ALA A 121 9.63 -0.51 4.53
C ALA A 121 8.52 -1.05 3.60
N PHE A 122 8.38 -2.38 3.52
CA PHE A 122 7.31 -3.05 2.79
C PHE A 122 5.92 -2.73 3.37
N GLU A 123 5.74 -2.85 4.68
CA GLU A 123 4.43 -2.62 5.32
C GLU A 123 4.00 -1.16 5.21
N TRP A 124 4.92 -0.22 5.40
CA TRP A 124 4.63 1.21 5.29
C TRP A 124 4.37 1.63 3.85
N MET A 125 5.04 0.99 2.88
CA MET A 125 4.73 1.15 1.46
C MET A 125 3.32 0.63 1.12
N GLY A 126 2.94 -0.52 1.69
CA GLY A 126 1.59 -1.07 1.62
C GLY A 126 0.56 -0.08 2.14
N LEU A 127 0.75 0.41 3.36
CA LEU A 127 -0.15 1.37 3.99
C LEU A 127 -0.31 2.65 3.15
N GLN A 128 0.79 3.20 2.64
CA GLN A 128 0.76 4.36 1.74
C GLN A 128 -0.10 4.10 0.50
N ARG A 129 0.08 2.93 -0.14
CA ARG A 129 -0.66 2.53 -1.33
C ARG A 129 -2.14 2.34 -1.01
N HIS A 130 -2.48 1.65 0.08
CA HIS A 130 -3.86 1.38 0.46
C HIS A 130 -4.65 2.64 0.81
N LEU A 131 -4.05 3.57 1.56
CA LEU A 131 -4.66 4.88 1.82
C LEU A 131 -4.95 5.64 0.51
N LYS A 132 -4.00 5.63 -0.43
CA LYS A 132 -4.20 6.22 -1.76
C LYS A 132 -5.34 5.52 -2.52
N VAL A 133 -5.38 4.19 -2.50
CA VAL A 133 -6.41 3.40 -3.20
C VAL A 133 -7.80 3.66 -2.62
N LEU A 134 -7.97 3.72 -1.30
CA LEU A 134 -9.23 4.07 -0.63
C LEU A 134 -9.80 5.38 -1.17
N GLY A 135 -8.97 6.42 -1.24
CA GLY A 135 -9.36 7.70 -1.83
C GLY A 135 -9.68 7.63 -3.33
N ILE A 136 -8.89 6.88 -4.11
CA ILE A 136 -9.13 6.70 -5.54
C ILE A 136 -10.44 5.95 -5.79
N PHE A 137 -10.72 4.89 -5.05
CA PHE A 137 -11.91 4.05 -5.23
C PHE A 137 -13.18 4.81 -4.85
N ALA A 138 -13.14 5.56 -3.75
CA ALA A 138 -14.23 6.48 -3.42
C ALA A 138 -14.43 7.54 -4.51
N ARG A 139 -13.36 8.17 -5.00
CA ARG A 139 -13.47 9.15 -6.09
C ARG A 139 -14.07 8.56 -7.35
N ILE A 140 -13.56 7.42 -7.82
CA ILE A 140 -14.04 6.75 -9.03
C ILE A 140 -15.53 6.37 -8.88
N SER A 141 -15.93 5.90 -7.69
CA SER A 141 -17.34 5.57 -7.41
C SER A 141 -18.26 6.77 -7.58
N TYR A 142 -17.97 7.87 -6.88
CA TYR A 142 -18.87 9.04 -6.87
C TYR A 142 -18.74 9.94 -8.10
N ARG A 143 -17.53 10.12 -8.64
CA ARG A 143 -17.28 10.98 -9.80
C ARG A 143 -17.64 10.28 -11.12
N ASP A 144 -17.29 9.00 -11.25
CA ASP A 144 -17.40 8.27 -12.52
C ASP A 144 -18.56 7.25 -12.53
N GLY A 145 -19.36 7.18 -11.46
CA GLY A 145 -20.52 6.31 -11.38
C GLY A 145 -20.19 4.82 -11.34
N LYS A 146 -19.04 4.44 -10.74
CA LYS A 146 -18.57 3.03 -10.69
C LYS A 146 -18.62 2.47 -9.25
N PRO A 147 -19.81 2.12 -8.73
CA PRO A 147 -19.98 1.74 -7.32
C PRO A 147 -19.22 0.48 -6.91
N LYS A 148 -18.93 -0.42 -7.86
CA LYS A 148 -18.21 -1.69 -7.59
C LYS A 148 -16.85 -1.51 -6.89
N TYR A 149 -16.18 -0.38 -7.07
CA TYR A 149 -14.88 -0.13 -6.42
C TYR A 149 -14.99 0.06 -4.90
N LEU A 150 -16.14 0.50 -4.39
CA LEU A 150 -16.34 0.62 -2.94
C LEU A 150 -16.43 -0.75 -2.25
N ALA A 151 -16.83 -1.80 -2.97
CA ALA A 151 -16.96 -3.14 -2.42
C ALA A 151 -15.62 -3.71 -1.91
N ASP A 152 -14.50 -3.26 -2.46
CA ASP A 152 -13.14 -3.69 -2.04
C ASP A 152 -12.56 -2.84 -0.89
N THR A 153 -13.22 -1.74 -0.51
CA THR A 153 -12.69 -0.84 0.54
C THR A 153 -12.50 -1.47 1.91
N PRO A 154 -13.35 -2.40 2.40
CA PRO A 154 -13.13 -3.06 3.69
C PRO A 154 -11.80 -3.80 3.75
N ARG A 155 -11.32 -4.35 2.63
CA ARG A 155 -10.02 -5.04 2.58
C ARG A 155 -8.86 -4.09 2.84
N PHE A 156 -8.87 -2.92 2.21
CA PHE A 156 -7.80 -1.93 2.40
C PHE A 156 -7.84 -1.31 3.80
N ILE A 157 -9.02 -1.18 4.40
CA ILE A 157 -9.13 -0.80 5.82
C ILE A 157 -8.52 -1.88 6.70
N GLY A 158 -8.81 -3.17 6.45
CA GLY A 158 -8.18 -4.28 7.16
C GLY A 158 -6.64 -4.24 7.09
N TYR A 159 -6.08 -4.02 5.90
CA TYR A 159 -4.63 -3.85 5.74
C TYR A 159 -4.10 -2.61 6.47
N ALA A 160 -4.75 -1.46 6.34
CA ALA A 160 -4.31 -0.22 6.97
C ALA A 160 -4.34 -0.32 8.50
N ARG A 161 -5.39 -0.93 9.05
CA ARG A 161 -5.57 -1.24 10.46
C ARG A 161 -4.44 -2.13 10.97
N ALA A 162 -4.22 -3.29 10.35
CA ALA A 162 -3.18 -4.24 10.76
C ALA A 162 -1.78 -3.60 10.84
N VAL A 163 -1.41 -2.77 9.84
CA VAL A 163 -0.12 -2.06 9.87
C VAL A 163 -0.11 -0.96 10.92
N SER A 164 -1.16 -0.14 11.01
CA SER A 164 -1.19 0.99 11.96
C SER A 164 -1.16 0.56 13.43
N GLU A 165 -1.74 -0.59 13.77
CA GLU A 165 -1.73 -1.16 15.13
C GLU A 165 -0.36 -1.74 15.50
N ARG A 166 0.39 -2.24 14.52
CA ARG A 166 1.71 -2.87 14.74
C ARG A 166 2.81 -1.86 15.07
N TYR A 167 2.74 -0.65 14.54
CA TYR A 167 3.80 0.35 14.68
C TYR A 167 3.35 1.54 15.53
N ALA A 168 4.03 1.78 16.65
CA ALA A 168 3.71 2.89 17.57
C ALA A 168 3.68 4.27 16.87
N ALA A 169 4.57 4.49 15.89
CA ALA A 169 4.60 5.73 15.10
C ALA A 169 3.31 5.95 14.28
N LEU A 170 2.55 4.89 14.00
CA LEU A 170 1.30 4.90 13.25
C LEU A 170 0.05 4.86 14.14
N ALA A 171 0.21 4.86 15.48
CA ALA A 171 -0.91 4.84 16.42
C ALA A 171 -1.94 5.99 16.22
N PRO A 172 -1.57 7.21 15.78
CA PRO A 172 -2.57 8.21 15.41
C PRO A 172 -3.52 7.76 14.30
N LEU A 173 -3.05 6.97 13.33
CA LEU A 173 -3.90 6.43 12.27
C LEU A 173 -4.81 5.33 12.81
N ALA A 174 -4.30 4.41 13.64
CA ALA A 174 -5.12 3.35 14.24
C ALA A 174 -6.31 3.93 15.00
N ARG A 175 -6.06 4.92 15.88
CA ARG A 175 -7.11 5.64 16.62
C ARG A 175 -8.08 6.39 15.71
N LEU A 176 -7.61 6.91 14.58
CA LEU A 176 -8.50 7.55 13.61
C LEU A 176 -9.41 6.51 12.94
N LEU A 177 -8.87 5.37 12.54
CA LEU A 177 -9.66 4.28 11.95
C LEU A 177 -10.73 3.74 12.92
N ASP A 178 -10.41 3.62 14.22
CA ASP A 178 -11.38 3.25 15.27
C ASP A 178 -12.56 4.22 15.41
N GLN A 179 -12.38 5.48 15.04
CA GLN A 179 -13.43 6.51 15.13
C GLN A 179 -14.26 6.64 13.86
N LEU A 180 -13.80 6.04 12.76
CA LEU A 180 -14.46 6.07 11.45
C LEU A 180 -15.40 4.88 11.23
N GLU A 181 -15.40 3.91 12.14
CA GLU A 181 -16.25 2.71 12.20
C GLU A 181 -17.15 2.76 13.44
#